data_AF-A0A428W2M5-F1
#
_entry.id   AF-A0A428W2M5-F1
#
_cell.length_a   1.000
_cell.length_b   1.000
_cell.length_c   1.000
_cell.angle_alpha   90.00
_cell.angle_beta   90.00
_cell.angle_gamma   90.00
#
_symmetry.space_group_name_H-M   'P 1'
#
loop_
_entity.id
_entity.type
_entity.pdbx_description
1 polymer ?
#
loop_
_entity_poly.entity_id
_entity_poly.type
_entity_poly.pdbx_seq_one_letter_code
_entity_poly.pdbx_strand_id
1 'polypeptide(L)' 'MDADELLRRIRVARDWAVEQEAGAREQAGGGGDTDSLAASINYAAFSAVREVLDVIISPGGHSR' A
#
# COMPACT_ATOMS: atom_id res chain seq x y z
N MET A 1 -7.49 -3.01 24.13
CA MET A 1 -7.67 -2.47 22.77
C MET A 1 -8.82 -3.22 22.14
N ASP A 2 -9.81 -2.51 21.61
CA ASP A 2 -11.03 -3.09 21.05
C ASP A 2 -10.79 -3.58 19.61
N ALA A 3 -11.55 -4.59 19.17
CA ALA A 3 -11.47 -5.15 17.82
C ALA A 3 -11.80 -4.08 16.76
N ASP A 4 -12.75 -3.19 17.04
CA ASP A 4 -13.10 -2.08 16.15
C ASP A 4 -11.97 -1.05 16.05
N GLU A 5 -11.26 -0.79 17.14
CA GLU A 5 -10.10 0.09 17.15
C GLU A 5 -8.91 -0.53 16.39
N LEU A 6 -8.74 -1.86 16.47
CA LEU A 6 -7.77 -2.57 15.64
C LEU A 6 -8.12 -2.45 14.16
N LEU A 7 -9.37 -2.72 13.79
CA LEU A 7 -9.82 -2.65 12.40
C LEU A 7 -9.72 -1.23 11.84
N ARG A 8 -10.04 -0.21 12.65
CA ARG A 8 -9.84 1.21 12.29
C ARG A 8 -8.38 1.48 11.93
N ARG A 9 -7.42 1.06 12.78
CA ARG A 9 -5.98 1.29 12.54
C ARG A 9 -5.48 0.58 11.29
N ILE A 10 -5.96 -0.64 11.05
CA ILE A 10 -5.61 -1.41 9.85
C ILE A 10 -6.13 -0.69 8.60
N ARG A 11 -7.36 -0.16 8.62
CA ARG A 11 -7.90 0.65 7.52
C ARG A 11 -7.09 1.91 7.27
N VAL A 12 -6.74 2.65 8.33
CA VAL A 12 -5.89 3.84 8.23
C VAL A 12 -4.52 3.50 7.62
N ALA A 13 -3.90 2.40 8.04
CA ALA A 13 -2.62 1.96 7.48
C ALA A 13 -2.73 1.56 6.00
N ARG A 14 -3.86 0.94 5.61
CA ARG A 14 -4.15 0.58 4.22
C ARG A 14 -4.32 1.82 3.35
N ASP A 15 -5.09 2.79 3.81
CA ASP A 15 -5.34 4.03 3.08
C ASP A 15 -4.03 4.82 2.91
N TRP A 16 -3.19 4.86 3.95
CA TRP A 16 -1.83 5.41 3.84
C TRP A 16 -0.98 4.66 2.80
N ALA A 17 -1.02 3.32 2.75
CA ALA A 17 -0.27 2.56 1.75
C ALA A 17 -0.75 2.88 0.31
N VAL A 18 -2.05 3.09 0.10
CA VAL A 18 -2.61 3.53 -1.20
C VAL A 18 -2.06 4.90 -1.61
N GLU A 19 -2.00 5.85 -0.67
CA GLU A 19 -1.45 7.19 -0.94
C GLU A 19 0.03 7.13 -1.31
N GLN A 20 0.82 6.32 -0.60
CA GLN A 20 2.24 6.13 -0.91
C GLN A 20 2.47 5.42 -2.24
N GLU A 21 1.64 4.43 -2.58
CA GLU A 21 1.66 3.75 -3.88
C GLU A 21 1.44 4.78 -5.03
N ALA A 22 0.44 5.65 -4.89
CA ALA A 22 0.16 6.71 -5.86
C ALA A 22 1.31 7.72 -5.97
N GLY A 23 1.84 8.18 -4.84
CA GLY A 23 2.97 9.13 -4.81
C GLY A 23 4.27 8.54 -5.38
N ALA A 24 4.52 7.24 -5.19
CA ALA A 24 5.66 6.56 -5.81
C ALA A 24 5.51 6.51 -7.34
N ARG A 25 4.30 6.25 -7.85
CA ARG A 25 4.02 6.24 -9.30
C ARG A 25 4.23 7.60 -9.95
N GLU A 26 3.86 8.69 -9.26
CA GLU A 26 4.06 10.05 -9.74
C GLU A 26 5.54 10.44 -9.81
N GLN A 27 6.33 10.06 -8.80
CA GLN A 27 7.78 10.32 -8.75
C GLN A 27 8.55 9.57 -9.84
N ALA A 28 8.13 8.35 -10.20
CA ALA A 28 8.73 7.59 -11.29
C ALA A 28 8.62 8.32 -12.66
N GLY A 29 7.61 9.17 -12.85
CA GLY A 29 7.39 9.90 -14.10
C GLY A 29 8.21 11.19 -14.26
N GLY A 30 8.84 11.69 -13.17
CA GLY A 30 9.49 13.00 -13.16
C GLY A 30 11.00 13.02 -12.85
N GLY A 31 11.58 11.89 -12.44
CA GLY A 31 12.97 11.81 -11.96
C GLY A 31 13.96 11.17 -12.94
N GLY A 32 15.25 11.18 -12.58
CA GLY A 32 16.30 10.47 -13.31
C GLY A 32 16.20 8.94 -13.15
N ASP A 33 17.09 8.19 -13.81
CA ASP A 33 17.04 6.71 -13.85
C ASP A 33 17.12 6.07 -12.45
N THR A 34 17.87 6.66 -11.52
CA THR A 34 17.94 6.24 -10.12
C THR A 34 16.66 6.51 -9.33
N ASP A 35 15.99 7.62 -9.62
CA ASP A 35 14.74 8.01 -8.95
C ASP A 35 13.59 7.12 -9.44
N SER A 36 13.62 6.72 -10.71
CA SER A 36 12.68 5.75 -11.30
C SER A 36 12.80 4.37 -10.67
N LEU A 37 14.03 3.88 -10.42
CA LEU A 37 14.25 2.61 -9.72
C LEU A 37 13.75 2.66 -8.27
N ALA A 38 14.09 3.71 -7.53
CA ALA A 38 13.64 3.90 -6.16
C ALA A 38 12.10 3.99 -6.07
N ALA A 39 11.49 4.73 -7.00
CA ALA A 39 10.03 4.84 -7.12
C ALA A 39 9.37 3.50 -7.43
N SER A 40 9.96 2.67 -8.30
CA SER A 40 9.45 1.33 -8.62
C SER A 40 9.52 0.38 -7.42
N ILE A 41 10.60 0.43 -6.64
CA ILE A 41 10.74 -0.36 -5.41
C ILE A 41 9.70 0.07 -4.37
N ASN A 42 9.53 1.37 -4.17
CA ASN A 42 8.54 1.91 -3.25
C ASN A 42 7.12 1.52 -3.67
N TYR A 43 6.79 1.64 -4.95
CA TYR A 43 5.50 1.19 -5.49
C TYR A 43 5.22 -0.28 -5.16
N ALA A 44 6.19 -1.18 -5.43
CA ALA A 44 6.04 -2.60 -5.15
C ALA A 44 5.88 -2.88 -3.64
N ALA A 45 6.64 -2.19 -2.79
CA ALA A 45 6.56 -2.34 -1.33
C ALA A 45 5.19 -1.91 -0.78
N PHE A 46 4.70 -0.74 -1.19
CA PHE A 46 3.40 -0.24 -0.73
C PHE A 46 2.22 -1.07 -1.29
N SER A 47 2.33 -1.55 -2.53
CA SER A 47 1.34 -2.48 -3.11
C SER A 47 1.27 -3.79 -2.30
N ALA A 48 2.42 -4.38 -1.96
CA ALA A 48 2.44 -5.62 -1.16
C ALA A 48 1.82 -5.43 0.24
N VAL A 49 2.12 -4.30 0.90
CA VAL A 49 1.51 -3.95 2.19
C VAL A 49 0.00 -3.78 2.06
N ARG A 50 -0.46 -3.04 1.03
CA ARG A 50 -1.88 -2.83 0.76
C ARG A 50 -2.61 -4.17 0.56
N GLU A 51 -2.06 -5.07 -0.25
CA GLU A 51 -2.66 -6.39 -0.52
C GLU A 51 -2.77 -7.26 0.73
N VAL A 52 -1.77 -7.25 1.61
CA VAL A 52 -1.84 -7.98 2.89
C VAL A 52 -2.93 -7.39 3.79
N LEU A 53 -3.01 -6.06 3.89
CA LEU A 53 -4.03 -5.38 4.69
C LEU A 53 -5.44 -5.62 4.13
N ASP A 54 -5.58 -5.70 2.80
CA ASP A 54 -6.82 -6.08 2.12
C ASP A 54 -7.30 -7.48 2.55
N VAL A 55 -6.40 -8.47 2.57
CA VAL A 55 -6.72 -9.84 3.04
C VAL A 55 -7.18 -9.85 4.49
N ILE A 56 -6.53 -9.05 5.34
CA ILE A 56 -6.88 -8.97 6.77
C ILE A 56 -8.26 -8.33 6.95
N ILE A 57 -8.58 -7.27 6.19
CA ILE A 57 -9.87 -6.56 6.26
C ILE A 57 -11.00 -7.37 5.64
N SER A 58 -10.73 -8.11 4.56
CA SER A 58 -11.72 -8.91 3.83
C SER A 58 -11.18 -10.31 3.52
N PRO A 59 -11.17 -11.20 4.53
CA PRO A 59 -10.72 -12.57 4.37
C PRO A 59 -11.64 -13.30 3.37
N GLY A 60 -11.08 -13.76 2.25
CA GLY A 60 -11.82 -14.48 1.20
C GLY A 60 -11.99 -13.73 -0.13
N GLY A 61 -11.64 -12.43 -0.19
CA GLY A 61 -11.69 -11.64 -1.43
C GLY A 61 -10.67 -12.08 -2.50
N HIS A 62 -9.63 -12.83 -2.11
CA HIS A 62 -8.62 -13.40 -3.00
C HIS A 62 -8.84 -14.88 -3.31
N SER A 63 -10.03 -15.42 -3.04
CA SER A 63 -10.38 -16.79 -3.45
C SER A 63 -10.43 -16.85 -4.98
N ARG A 64 -9.32 -17.27 -5.59
CA ARG A 64 -9.23 -17.67 -6.99
C ARG A 64 -8.91 -19.16 -7.05
#